data_AF-A0A7S4PYY5-F1
#
_entry.id   AF-A0A7S4PYY5-F1
#
_cell.length_a   1.000
_cell.length_b   1.000
_cell.length_c   1.000
_cell.angle_alpha   90.00
_cell.angle_beta   90.00
_cell.angle_gamma   90.00
#
_symmetry.space_group_name_H-M   'P 1'
#
loop_
_entity.id
_entity.type
_entity.pdbx_description
1 polymer ?
#
loop_
_entity_poly.entity_id
_entity_poly.type
_entity_poly.pdbx_seq_one_letter_code
_entity_poly.pdbx_strand_id
1 'polypeptide(L)'
;ARVDPTQKVRHHSRKFSDTVEGWLKRKAQVYIDSILCRLPEIMKFLLEDPDMPRLVACAKDRSVDAIWPDIHTEIMHKLTGIFDRRSSMIASGKGPWCLRRFLRYHIWPCDKSFWQTCRDPVWVLFRLAPLIPWQGACPLVYFFVFLIIDKSDEFQLLDFILRFKGTLFISNGIVLKVTGLV
;
A
#
# COMPACT_ATOMS: atom_id res chain seq x y z
N ALA A 1 -3.91 -48.06 -49.96
CA ALA A 1 -3.67 -46.62 -49.73
C ALA A 1 -2.38 -46.45 -48.94
N ARG A 2 -1.35 -45.84 -49.54
CA ARG A 2 -0.04 -45.60 -48.91
C ARG A 2 -0.18 -44.36 -48.02
N VAL A 3 -0.24 -44.54 -46.70
CA VAL A 3 -0.34 -43.43 -45.74
C VAL A 3 0.91 -42.55 -45.87
N ASP A 4 0.71 -41.26 -46.15
CA ASP A 4 1.77 -40.28 -46.38
C ASP A 4 2.60 -40.09 -45.09
N PRO A 5 3.92 -40.31 -45.13
CA PRO A 5 4.79 -40.18 -43.95
C PRO A 5 4.73 -38.79 -43.31
N THR A 6 4.43 -37.74 -44.08
CA THR A 6 4.32 -36.36 -43.58
C THR A 6 3.13 -36.17 -42.63
N GLN A 7 2.01 -36.85 -42.88
CA GLN A 7 0.82 -36.80 -42.04
C GLN A 7 1.05 -37.48 -40.69
N LYS A 8 1.83 -38.57 -40.68
CA LYS A 8 2.22 -39.31 -39.47
C LYS A 8 3.09 -38.45 -38.55
N VAL A 9 4.06 -37.73 -39.10
CA VAL A 9 4.96 -36.83 -38.34
C VAL A 9 4.17 -35.67 -37.71
N ARG A 10 3.25 -35.06 -38.46
CA ARG A 10 2.42 -33.94 -37.97
C ARG A 10 1.50 -34.35 -36.82
N HIS A 11 0.89 -35.52 -36.92
CA HIS A 11 0.03 -36.07 -35.87
C HIS A 11 0.82 -36.42 -34.60
N HIS A 12 2.05 -36.91 -34.75
CA HIS A 12 2.94 -37.16 -33.62
C HIS A 12 3.38 -35.86 -32.92
N SER A 13 3.72 -34.82 -33.68
CA SER A 13 4.06 -33.50 -33.14
C SER A 13 2.89 -32.88 -32.38
N ARG A 14 1.65 -32.95 -32.90
CA ARG A 14 0.45 -32.47 -32.17
C ARG A 14 0.22 -33.22 -30.86
N LYS A 15 0.24 -34.56 -30.90
CA LYS A 15 0.10 -35.37 -29.68
C LYS A 15 1.16 -35.05 -28.64
N PHE A 16 2.40 -34.80 -29.08
CA PHE A 16 3.49 -34.40 -28.19
C PHE A 16 3.23 -33.03 -27.57
N SER A 17 2.87 -32.02 -28.37
CA SER A 17 2.51 -30.68 -27.86
C SER A 17 1.35 -30.74 -26.86
N ASP A 18 0.27 -31.46 -27.17
CA ASP A 18 -0.88 -31.62 -26.27
C ASP A 18 -0.48 -32.29 -24.94
N THR A 19 0.42 -33.28 -25.01
CA THR A 19 0.94 -33.98 -23.82
C THR A 19 1.83 -33.07 -22.99
N VAL A 20 2.70 -32.29 -23.64
CA VAL A 20 3.60 -31.32 -22.99
C VAL A 20 2.81 -30.19 -22.36
N GLU A 21 1.80 -29.64 -23.05
CA GLU A 21 0.92 -28.61 -22.51
C GLU A 21 0.15 -29.11 -21.28
N GLY A 22 -0.41 -30.32 -21.33
CA GLY A 22 -1.10 -30.93 -20.19
C GLY A 22 -0.17 -31.25 -19.02
N TRP A 23 1.09 -31.63 -19.29
CA TRP A 23 2.10 -31.83 -18.25
C TRP A 23 2.55 -30.50 -17.63
N LEU A 24 2.80 -29.48 -18.46
CA LEU A 24 3.24 -28.15 -18.04
C LEU A 24 2.17 -27.46 -17.19
N LYS A 25 0.89 -27.51 -17.59
CA LYS A 25 -0.22 -26.95 -16.80
C LYS A 25 -0.30 -27.57 -15.41
N ARG A 26 -0.18 -28.89 -15.32
CA ARG A 26 -0.19 -29.60 -14.03
C ARG A 26 0.99 -29.23 -13.15
N LYS A 27 2.20 -29.15 -13.72
CA LYS A 27 3.40 -28.71 -12.98
C LYS A 27 3.31 -27.26 -12.52
N ALA A 28 2.80 -26.36 -13.36
CA ALA A 28 2.58 -24.96 -13.02
C ALA A 28 1.56 -24.81 -11.89
N GLN A 29 0.44 -25.54 -11.94
CA GLN A 29 -0.57 -25.54 -10.87
C GLN A 29 0.01 -25.99 -9.52
N VAL A 30 0.78 -27.07 -9.50
CA VAL A 30 1.41 -27.57 -8.25
C VAL A 30 2.44 -26.57 -7.72
N TYR A 31 3.21 -25.92 -8.60
CA TYR A 31 4.19 -24.92 -8.20
C TYR A 31 3.54 -23.64 -7.67
N ILE A 32 2.50 -23.13 -8.35
CA ILE A 32 1.71 -21.97 -7.91
C ILE A 32 1.08 -22.25 -6.55
N ASP A 33 0.45 -23.42 -6.37
CA ASP A 33 -0.17 -23.80 -5.11
C ASP A 33 0.87 -23.84 -3.98
N SER A 34 2.06 -24.38 -4.25
CA SER A 34 3.15 -24.40 -3.26
C SER A 34 3.65 -23.00 -2.84
N ILE A 35 3.59 -22.02 -3.74
CA ILE A 35 3.95 -20.62 -3.45
C ILE A 35 2.80 -19.93 -2.73
N LEU A 36 1.57 -20.11 -3.21
CA LEU A 36 0.37 -19.55 -2.61
C LEU A 36 0.26 -19.95 -1.14
N CYS A 37 0.46 -21.23 -0.79
CA CYS A 37 0.42 -21.68 0.60
C CYS A 37 1.41 -20.96 1.54
N ARG A 38 2.47 -20.33 1.02
CA ARG A 38 3.46 -19.58 1.83
C ARG A 38 3.18 -18.08 1.92
N LEU A 39 2.35 -17.54 1.03
CA LEU A 39 2.01 -16.13 1.02
C LEU A 39 1.27 -15.60 2.26
N PRO A 40 0.35 -16.33 2.94
CA PRO A 40 -0.33 -15.76 4.11
C PRO A 40 0.67 -15.48 5.23
N GLU A 41 1.63 -16.37 5.44
CA GLU A 41 2.70 -16.18 6.43
C GLU A 41 3.62 -15.01 6.06
N ILE A 42 3.96 -14.85 4.77
CA ILE A 42 4.75 -13.70 4.29
C ILE A 42 3.96 -12.40 4.47
N MET A 43 2.66 -12.38 4.19
CA MET A 43 1.82 -11.20 4.38
C MET A 43 1.67 -10.84 5.85
N LYS A 44 1.45 -11.83 6.72
CA LYS A 44 1.42 -11.61 8.17
C LYS A 44 2.72 -11.01 8.67
N PHE A 45 3.86 -11.52 8.20
CA PHE A 45 5.19 -11.00 8.55
C PHE A 45 5.46 -9.60 7.98
N LEU A 46 5.14 -9.35 6.72
CA LEU A 46 5.35 -8.04 6.07
C LEU A 46 4.48 -6.95 6.71
N LEU A 47 3.28 -7.32 7.15
CA LEU A 47 2.33 -6.43 7.81
C LEU A 47 2.51 -6.40 9.34
N GLU A 48 3.50 -7.12 9.87
CA GLU A 48 3.90 -7.07 11.27
C GLU A 48 4.61 -5.74 11.54
N ASP A 49 4.09 -4.98 12.50
CA ASP A 49 4.70 -3.74 12.97
C ASP A 49 5.08 -3.94 14.45
N PRO A 50 6.35 -3.73 14.84
CA PRO A 50 6.82 -3.95 16.21
C PRO A 50 6.06 -3.11 17.25
N ASP A 51 5.44 -2.00 16.82
CA ASP A 51 4.75 -1.06 17.69
C ASP A 51 3.22 -1.22 17.70
N MET A 52 2.67 -2.24 17.01
CA MET A 52 1.24 -2.47 16.90
C MET A 52 0.63 -3.07 18.20
N PRO A 53 -0.53 -2.55 18.67
CA PRO A 53 -1.25 -3.15 19.80
C PRO A 53 -1.69 -4.59 19.52
N ARG A 54 -1.66 -5.45 20.54
CA ARG A 54 -1.99 -6.89 20.42
C ARG A 54 -3.38 -7.17 19.82
N LEU A 55 -4.36 -6.31 20.10
CA LEU A 55 -5.70 -6.42 19.53
C LEU A 55 -5.70 -6.23 18.02
N VAL A 56 -4.90 -5.29 17.52
CA VAL A 56 -4.77 -5.00 16.09
C VAL A 56 -3.98 -6.11 15.41
N ALA A 57 -2.95 -6.65 16.06
CA ALA A 57 -2.22 -7.83 15.57
C ALA A 57 -3.18 -9.02 15.36
N CYS A 58 -4.01 -9.31 16.36
CA CYS A 58 -5.01 -10.38 16.25
C CYS A 58 -6.06 -10.10 15.17
N ALA A 59 -6.51 -8.85 15.03
CA ALA A 59 -7.49 -8.48 14.00
C ALA A 59 -6.88 -8.59 12.59
N LYS A 60 -5.61 -8.22 12.42
CA LYS A 60 -4.84 -8.38 11.20
C LYS A 60 -4.77 -9.84 10.80
N ASP A 61 -4.31 -10.71 11.71
CA ASP A 61 -4.16 -12.13 11.42
C ASP A 61 -5.49 -12.77 11.02
N ARG A 62 -6.57 -12.46 11.75
CA ARG A 62 -7.92 -12.93 11.42
C ARG A 62 -8.40 -12.40 10.07
N SER A 63 -8.09 -11.16 9.72
CA SER A 63 -8.48 -10.57 8.43
C SER A 63 -7.71 -11.23 7.29
N VAL A 64 -6.40 -11.46 7.46
CA VAL A 64 -5.59 -12.16 6.47
C VAL A 64 -6.11 -13.58 6.28
N ASP A 65 -6.39 -14.31 7.36
CA ASP A 65 -6.90 -15.68 7.28
C ASP A 65 -8.32 -15.76 6.69
N ALA A 66 -9.18 -14.77 6.98
CA ALA A 66 -10.52 -14.69 6.42
C ALA A 66 -10.53 -14.38 4.92
N ILE A 67 -9.61 -13.52 4.46
CA ILE A 67 -9.54 -13.07 3.06
C ILE A 67 -8.68 -14.02 2.20
N TRP A 68 -7.79 -14.81 2.82
CA TRP A 68 -6.89 -15.74 2.14
C TRP A 68 -7.54 -16.70 1.12
N PRO A 69 -8.66 -17.38 1.40
CA PRO A 69 -9.29 -18.28 0.43
C PRO A 69 -9.75 -17.55 -0.84
N ASP A 70 -10.25 -16.32 -0.70
CA ASP A 70 -10.71 -15.50 -1.83
C ASP A 70 -9.52 -15.03 -2.69
N ILE A 71 -8.43 -14.60 -2.05
CA ILE A 71 -7.20 -14.23 -2.74
C ILE A 71 -6.58 -15.42 -3.47
N HIS A 72 -6.56 -16.61 -2.85
CA HIS A 72 -6.01 -17.83 -3.45
C HIS A 72 -6.72 -18.18 -4.76
N THR A 73 -8.06 -18.14 -4.74
CA THR A 73 -8.85 -18.43 -5.94
C THR A 73 -8.68 -17.36 -7.02
N GLU A 74 -8.63 -16.08 -6.66
CA GLU A 74 -8.49 -14.99 -7.62
C GLU A 74 -7.09 -14.94 -8.27
N ILE A 75 -6.03 -15.17 -7.49
CA ILE A 75 -4.65 -15.21 -7.98
C ILE A 75 -4.43 -16.42 -8.91
N MET A 76 -5.02 -17.58 -8.61
CA MET A 76 -4.99 -18.74 -9.51
C MET A 76 -5.56 -18.41 -10.90
N HIS A 77 -6.56 -17.52 -10.97
CA HIS A 77 -7.16 -17.10 -12.24
C HIS A 77 -6.39 -15.97 -12.94
N LYS A 78 -5.68 -15.11 -12.19
CA LYS A 78 -5.00 -13.91 -12.72
C LYS A 78 -3.50 -14.09 -12.99
N LEU A 79 -2.86 -15.14 -12.46
CA LEU A 79 -1.40 -15.34 -12.57
C LEU A 79 -0.88 -15.69 -13.97
N THR A 80 -1.73 -15.85 -14.98
CA THR A 80 -1.27 -16.14 -16.35
C THR A 80 -0.59 -14.94 -17.04
N GLY A 81 -0.51 -13.75 -16.43
CA GLY A 81 0.01 -12.59 -17.18
C GLY A 81 0.62 -11.41 -16.43
N ILE A 82 0.62 -11.33 -15.10
CA ILE A 82 1.09 -10.10 -14.44
C ILE A 82 1.83 -10.45 -13.16
N PHE A 83 3.16 -10.50 -13.25
CA PHE A 83 3.95 -10.09 -12.10
C PHE A 83 5.28 -9.49 -12.53
N ASP A 84 5.27 -8.18 -12.74
CA ASP A 84 6.38 -7.34 -12.28
C ASP A 84 5.88 -5.90 -12.05
N ARG A 85 5.84 -5.45 -10.79
CA ARG A 85 6.24 -4.07 -10.45
C ARG A 85 6.32 -3.76 -8.95
N ARG A 86 7.52 -3.26 -8.63
CA ARG A 86 7.85 -2.04 -7.85
C ARG A 86 7.99 -2.13 -6.32
N SER A 87 9.15 -1.65 -5.87
CA SER A 87 9.24 -0.52 -4.92
C SER A 87 10.47 0.32 -5.24
N SER A 88 10.30 1.61 -5.55
CA SER A 88 11.40 2.55 -5.76
C SER A 88 11.91 3.06 -4.42
N MET A 89 13.21 2.90 -4.16
CA MET A 89 13.94 3.49 -3.05
C MET A 89 13.96 5.02 -3.15
N ILE A 90 13.84 5.69 -1.99
CA ILE A 90 13.86 7.14 -1.88
C ILE A 90 15.30 7.62 -1.67
N ALA A 91 15.73 8.55 -2.53
CA ALA A 91 17.02 9.22 -2.43
C ALA A 91 16.98 10.32 -1.35
N SER A 92 17.79 10.19 -0.30
CA SER A 92 17.96 11.24 0.71
C SER A 92 19.12 12.17 0.33
N GLY A 93 18.81 13.31 -0.31
CA GLY A 93 19.74 14.42 -0.48
C GLY A 93 20.09 15.09 0.86
N LYS A 94 21.39 15.29 1.13
CA LYS A 94 21.90 16.03 2.30
C LYS A 94 21.99 17.52 1.95
N GLY A 95 21.04 18.32 2.44
CA GLY A 95 21.07 19.78 2.38
C GLY A 95 21.13 20.44 3.77
N PRO A 96 21.63 21.68 3.90
CA PRO A 96 22.10 22.27 5.16
C PRO A 96 21.01 22.87 6.08
N TRP A 97 19.74 22.49 5.95
CA TRP A 97 18.64 23.06 6.76
C TRP A 97 18.06 22.04 7.74
N CYS A 98 18.72 21.87 8.90
CA CYS A 98 18.38 20.87 9.90
C CYS A 98 16.93 20.96 10.40
N LEU A 99 16.39 22.17 10.64
CA LEU A 99 15.04 22.35 11.18
C LEU A 99 13.95 22.02 10.14
N ARG A 100 14.10 22.52 8.90
CA ARG A 100 13.15 22.24 7.81
C ARG A 100 13.15 20.76 7.46
N ARG A 101 14.32 20.11 7.45
CA ARG A 101 14.46 18.67 7.25
C ARG A 101 13.84 17.88 8.41
N PHE A 102 14.07 18.31 9.65
CA PHE A 102 13.50 17.69 10.84
C PHE A 102 11.97 17.72 10.79
N LEU A 103 11.35 18.89 10.60
CA LEU A 103 9.89 19.02 10.49
C LEU A 103 9.33 18.25 9.29
N ARG A 104 9.99 18.31 8.12
CA ARG A 104 9.56 17.57 6.94
C ARG A 104 9.55 16.05 7.16
N TYR A 105 10.59 15.51 7.79
CA TYR A 105 10.68 14.09 8.11
C TYR A 105 9.57 13.63 9.06
N HIS A 106 9.14 14.51 9.98
CA HIS A 106 8.06 14.20 10.91
C HIS A 106 6.67 14.39 10.28
N ILE A 107 6.48 15.29 9.31
CA ILE A 107 5.18 15.52 8.63
C ILE A 107 4.92 14.47 7.52
N TRP A 108 5.97 14.03 6.81
CA TRP A 108 5.91 12.99 5.78
C TRP A 108 6.97 11.91 6.02
N PRO A 109 6.74 11.00 6.98
CA PRO A 109 7.64 9.88 7.18
C PRO A 109 7.46 8.86 6.04
N CYS A 110 8.52 8.63 5.27
CA CYS A 110 8.53 7.58 4.25
C CYS A 110 8.99 6.22 4.78
N ASP A 111 9.69 6.20 5.92
CA ASP A 111 10.35 5.01 6.48
C ASP A 111 9.71 4.53 7.79
N LYS A 112 8.74 5.28 8.35
CA LYS A 112 8.08 4.91 9.61
C LYS A 112 6.77 4.18 9.32
N SER A 113 6.48 3.16 10.11
CA SER A 113 5.18 2.49 10.09
C SER A 113 4.06 3.41 10.61
N PHE A 114 2.81 3.01 10.39
CA PHE A 114 1.65 3.78 10.85
C PHE A 114 1.66 3.97 12.37
N TRP A 115 1.93 2.91 13.14
CA TRP A 115 1.92 2.96 14.61
C TRP A 115 3.10 3.77 15.17
N GLN A 116 4.26 3.70 14.52
CA GLN A 116 5.41 4.55 14.84
C GLN A 116 5.13 6.02 14.62
N THR A 117 4.43 6.33 13.52
CA THR A 117 4.01 7.70 13.19
C THR A 117 3.01 8.23 14.22
N CYS A 118 2.07 7.40 14.69
CA CYS A 118 1.10 7.80 15.72
C CYS A 118 1.73 8.08 17.10
N ARG A 119 2.90 7.49 17.40
CA ARG A 119 3.62 7.76 18.66
C ARG A 119 4.46 9.04 18.59
N ASP A 120 4.66 9.60 17.40
CA ASP A 120 5.43 10.81 17.20
C ASP A 120 4.62 12.04 17.65
N PRO A 121 5.01 12.72 18.75
CA PRO A 121 4.22 13.81 19.31
C PRO A 121 4.16 15.02 18.37
N VAL A 122 5.17 15.21 17.52
CA VAL A 122 5.20 16.30 16.54
C VAL A 122 4.19 16.03 15.43
N TRP A 123 4.13 14.80 14.93
CA TRP A 123 3.14 14.40 13.92
C TRP A 123 1.71 14.55 14.46
N VAL A 124 1.46 14.04 15.68
CA VAL A 124 0.15 14.14 16.32
C VAL A 124 -0.26 15.60 16.53
N LEU A 125 0.67 16.46 16.98
CA LEU A 125 0.41 17.88 17.16
C LEU A 125 -0.01 18.55 15.85
N PHE A 126 0.74 18.38 14.76
CA PHE A 126 0.37 18.97 13.47
C PHE A 126 -0.91 18.36 12.87
N ARG A 127 -1.24 17.12 13.24
CA ARG A 127 -2.46 16.44 12.79
C ARG A 127 -3.70 16.88 13.55
N LEU A 128 -3.60 17.10 14.86
CA LEU A 128 -4.72 17.45 15.74
C LEU A 128 -4.87 18.96 15.98
N ALA A 129 -3.82 19.75 15.83
CA ALA A 129 -3.89 21.22 15.95
C ALA A 129 -4.97 21.87 15.07
N PRO A 130 -5.17 21.47 13.79
CA PRO A 130 -6.23 22.03 12.97
C PRO A 130 -7.61 21.39 13.23
N LEU A 131 -7.76 20.45 14.16
CA LEU A 131 -9.10 19.98 14.59
C LEU A 131 -9.67 20.84 15.72
N ILE A 132 -8.87 21.71 16.33
CA ILE A 132 -9.33 22.64 17.35
C ILE A 132 -10.26 23.65 16.65
N PRO A 133 -11.54 23.78 17.07
CA PRO A 133 -12.52 24.68 16.46
C PRO A 133 -12.26 26.14 16.86
N TRP A 134 -11.05 26.62 16.60
CA TRP A 134 -10.65 28.01 16.74
C TRP A 134 -10.57 28.62 15.35
N GLN A 135 -11.32 29.71 15.12
CA GLN A 135 -11.53 30.33 13.79
C GLN A 135 -10.22 30.71 13.05
N GLY A 136 -9.09 30.83 13.75
CA GLY A 136 -7.78 31.10 13.15
C GLY A 136 -6.75 29.95 13.19
N ALA A 137 -7.00 28.86 13.92
CA ALA A 137 -5.97 27.83 14.14
C ALA A 137 -5.70 27.00 12.88
N CYS A 138 -6.76 26.60 12.18
CA CYS A 138 -6.67 25.90 10.89
C CYS A 138 -5.80 26.65 9.85
N PRO A 139 -6.14 27.88 9.44
CA PRO A 139 -5.37 28.58 8.40
C PRO A 139 -3.93 28.87 8.86
N LEU A 140 -3.71 29.14 10.15
CA LEU A 140 -2.38 29.40 10.70
C LEU A 140 -1.49 28.15 10.64
N VAL A 141 -1.98 26.99 11.08
CA VAL A 141 -1.22 25.73 11.02
C VAL A 141 -0.87 25.36 9.56
N TYR A 142 -1.84 25.44 8.65
CA TYR A 142 -1.59 25.13 7.24
C TYR A 142 -0.69 26.16 6.54
N PHE A 143 -0.73 27.43 6.97
CA PHE A 143 0.22 28.44 6.51
C PHE A 143 1.65 28.09 6.92
N PHE A 144 1.89 27.66 8.16
CA PHE A 144 3.21 27.18 8.59
C PHE A 144 3.67 25.94 7.80
N VAL A 145 2.77 24.98 7.57
CA VAL A 145 3.09 23.79 6.76
C VAL A 145 3.42 24.17 5.31
N PHE A 146 2.72 25.16 4.74
CA PHE A 146 2.98 25.69 3.40
C PHE A 146 4.36 26.35 3.24
N LEU A 147 4.93 26.90 4.32
CA LEU A 147 6.30 27.42 4.29
C LEU A 147 7.36 26.31 4.33
N ILE A 148 7.04 25.16 4.93
CA ILE A 148 7.97 24.05 5.13
C ILE A 148 8.02 23.13 3.90
N ILE A 149 6.87 22.94 3.24
CA ILE A 149 6.70 22.02 2.11
C ILE A 149 7.62 22.38 0.93
N ASP A 150 7.96 21.36 0.14
CA ASP A 150 8.61 21.56 -1.14
C ASP A 150 7.55 21.69 -2.25
N LYS A 151 7.52 22.82 -2.95
CA LYS A 151 6.55 23.07 -4.03
C LYS A 151 6.96 22.42 -5.34
N SER A 152 8.21 21.96 -5.44
CA SER A 152 8.74 21.26 -6.59
C SER A 152 8.39 19.77 -6.59
N ASP A 153 7.95 19.22 -5.45
CA ASP A 153 7.48 17.83 -5.34
C ASP A 153 5.95 17.77 -5.44
N GLU A 154 5.47 17.21 -6.56
CA GLU A 154 4.04 17.08 -6.86
C GLU A 154 3.29 16.27 -5.80
N PHE A 155 3.91 15.22 -5.24
CA PHE A 155 3.26 14.36 -4.26
C PHE A 155 3.00 15.12 -2.96
N GLN A 156 3.98 15.87 -2.48
CA GLN A 156 3.84 16.70 -1.28
C GLN A 156 2.76 17.77 -1.48
N LEU A 157 2.78 18.46 -2.63
CA LEU A 157 1.81 19.51 -2.93
C LEU A 157 0.37 18.99 -3.00
N LEU A 158 0.15 17.84 -3.66
CA LEU A 158 -1.16 17.22 -3.77
C LEU A 158 -1.68 16.76 -2.39
N ASP A 159 -0.85 16.08 -1.61
CA ASP A 159 -1.21 15.64 -0.25
C ASP A 159 -1.55 16.84 0.65
N PHE A 160 -0.82 17.95 0.54
CA PHE A 160 -1.14 19.20 1.25
C PHE A 160 -2.52 19.75 0.88
N ILE A 161 -2.84 19.87 -0.41
CA ILE A 161 -4.12 20.42 -0.88
C ILE A 161 -5.28 19.52 -0.43
N LEU A 162 -5.12 18.20 -0.58
CA LEU A 162 -6.13 17.21 -0.18
C LEU A 162 -6.39 17.27 1.32
N ARG A 163 -5.33 17.33 2.13
CA ARG A 163 -5.44 17.46 3.59
C ARG A 163 -6.07 18.78 4.01
N PHE A 164 -5.69 19.89 3.40
CA PHE A 164 -6.26 21.20 3.69
C PHE A 164 -7.78 21.20 3.47
N LYS A 165 -8.23 20.73 2.29
CA LYS A 165 -9.66 20.62 1.97
C LYS A 165 -10.38 19.63 2.88
N GLY A 166 -9.76 18.48 3.17
CA GLY A 166 -10.33 17.46 4.06
C GLY A 166 -10.52 17.96 5.49
N THR A 167 -9.55 18.67 6.05
CA THR A 167 -9.63 19.19 7.42
C THR A 167 -10.64 20.34 7.52
N LEU A 168 -10.78 21.18 6.48
CA LEU A 168 -11.86 22.17 6.45
C LEU A 168 -13.24 21.50 6.47
N PHE A 169 -13.42 20.41 5.73
CA PHE A 169 -14.66 19.63 5.77
C PHE A 169 -14.91 19.01 7.15
N ILE A 170 -13.89 18.44 7.79
CA ILE A 170 -14.03 17.80 9.12
C ILE A 170 -14.27 18.85 10.20
N SER A 171 -13.44 19.89 10.27
CA SER A 171 -13.51 20.94 11.30
C SER A 171 -14.79 21.76 11.17
N ASN A 172 -15.08 22.30 9.98
CA ASN A 172 -16.24 23.17 9.78
C ASN A 172 -17.54 22.41 9.51
N GLY A 173 -17.44 21.21 8.94
CA GLY A 173 -18.61 20.40 8.60
C GLY A 173 -19.06 19.49 9.74
N ILE A 174 -18.15 18.82 10.44
CA ILE A 174 -18.50 17.80 11.46
C ILE A 174 -18.33 18.39 12.86
N VAL A 175 -17.13 18.86 13.20
CA VAL A 175 -16.80 19.26 14.58
C VAL A 175 -17.66 20.42 15.05
N LEU A 176 -17.75 21.50 14.27
CA LEU A 176 -18.60 22.65 14.61
C LEU A 176 -20.09 22.29 14.73
N LYS A 177 -20.59 21.36 13.91
CA LYS A 177 -21.99 20.89 13.99
C LYS A 177 -22.26 20.01 15.21
N VAL A 178 -21.27 19.22 15.64
CA VAL A 178 -21.38 18.35 16.81
C VAL A 178 -21.24 19.15 18.12
N THR A 179 -20.36 20.16 18.15
CA THR A 179 -20.14 20.98 19.35
C THR A 179 -21.19 22.08 19.54
N GLY A 180 -21.98 22.41 18.52
CA GLY A 180 -23.04 23.42 18.60
C GLY A 180 -22.52 24.85 18.80
N LEU A 181 -21.21 25.07 18.61
CA LEU A 181 -20.59 26.38 18.56
C LEU A 181 -20.93 27.01 17.20
N VAL A 182 -22.03 27.74 17.16
CA VAL A 182 -22.42 28.63 16.04
C VAL A 182 -21.72 29.97 16.19
#